data_AF-A0A534KYN6-F1
#
_entry.id   AF-A0A534KYN6-F1
#
_cell.length_a   1.000
_cell.length_b   1.000
_cell.length_c   1.000
_cell.angle_alpha   90.00
_cell.angle_beta   90.00
_cell.angle_gamma   90.00
#
_symmetry.space_group_name_H-M   'P 1'
#
loop_
_entity.id
_entity.type
_entity.pdbx_description
1 polymer ?
#
loop_
_entity_poly.entity_id
_entity_poly.type
_entity_poly.pdbx_seq_one_letter_code
_entity_poly.pdbx_strand_id
1 'polypeptide(L)'
;MERGVSGGASLEPIAASYSRFTAGLDRVRGYCVTEEGDSLSLAFEPWFVESGSPFAVPCMRITFRREGERIILERFVIEDADEPRMLDLDAAHDALQAWMDCMAD
;
A
#
# COMPACT_ATOMS: atom_id res chain seq x y z
N MET A 1 -17.09 40.37 10.01
CA MET A 1 -17.63 39.00 9.97
C MET A 1 -17.64 38.62 8.50
N GLU A 2 -16.88 37.66 7.99
CA GLU A 2 -16.21 36.51 8.60
C GLU A 2 -14.93 36.18 7.81
N ARG A 3 -13.88 35.77 8.52
CA ARG A 3 -12.64 35.16 7.97
C ARG A 3 -13.06 33.79 7.40
N GLY A 4 -12.60 33.33 6.24
CA GLY A 4 -11.20 33.11 5.89
C GLY A 4 -10.94 31.59 5.88
N VAL A 5 -10.74 31.05 4.68
CA VAL A 5 -9.99 29.82 4.34
C VAL A 5 -10.36 28.53 5.08
N SER A 6 -10.98 27.61 4.36
CA SER A 6 -10.64 26.18 4.49
C SER A 6 -10.26 25.68 3.11
N GLY A 7 -9.03 26.00 2.71
CA GLY A 7 -8.35 25.22 1.70
C GLY A 7 -8.25 23.81 2.24
N GLY A 8 -8.83 22.84 1.53
CA GLY A 8 -8.64 21.44 1.86
C GLY A 8 -7.15 21.19 2.00
N ALA A 9 -6.73 20.70 3.18
CA ALA A 9 -5.39 20.21 3.33
C ALA A 9 -5.22 19.13 2.27
N SER A 10 -4.45 19.44 1.23
CA SER A 10 -3.82 18.41 0.41
C SER A 10 -2.96 17.61 1.37
N LEU A 11 -3.51 16.52 1.89
CA LEU A 11 -2.76 15.51 2.61
C LEU A 11 -1.53 15.20 1.76
N GLU A 12 -0.33 15.31 2.34
CA GLU A 12 0.88 15.01 1.60
C GLU A 12 0.77 13.59 1.04
N PRO A 13 1.11 13.36 -0.23
CA PRO A 13 1.02 12.02 -0.81
C PRO A 13 1.87 11.06 0.02
N ILE A 14 1.28 9.91 0.35
CA ILE A 14 1.90 8.85 1.13
C ILE A 14 3.07 8.32 0.31
N ALA A 15 4.28 8.80 0.59
CA ALA A 15 5.44 8.60 -0.27
C ALA A 15 6.60 7.91 0.43
N ALA A 16 7.21 6.96 -0.28
CA ALA A 16 8.34 6.17 0.19
C ALA A 16 9.50 6.21 -0.81
N SER A 17 10.71 5.92 -0.36
CA SER A 17 11.83 5.66 -1.28
C SER A 17 11.60 4.34 -2.03
N TYR A 18 11.66 4.37 -3.37
CA TYR A 18 11.48 3.17 -4.20
C TYR A 18 12.53 2.10 -3.90
N SER A 19 13.80 2.50 -3.73
CA SER A 19 14.89 1.57 -3.41
C SER A 19 14.72 0.91 -2.05
N ARG A 20 14.27 1.66 -1.04
CA ARG A 20 13.98 1.11 0.29
C ARG A 20 12.77 0.18 0.28
N PHE A 21 11.72 0.56 -0.44
CA PHE A 21 10.52 -0.24 -0.58
C PHE A 21 10.79 -1.58 -1.28
N THR A 22 11.54 -1.56 -2.38
CA THR A 22 11.91 -2.78 -3.13
C THR A 22 12.85 -3.68 -2.33
N ALA A 23 13.83 -3.12 -1.64
CA ALA A 23 14.68 -3.88 -0.70
C ALA A 23 13.87 -4.52 0.43
N GLY A 24 12.86 -3.80 0.92
CA GLY A 24 11.91 -4.29 1.90
C GLY A 24 11.08 -5.47 1.40
N LEU A 25 10.56 -5.38 0.18
CA LEU A 25 9.82 -6.46 -0.45
C LEU A 25 10.63 -7.75 -0.58
N ASP A 26 11.92 -7.68 -0.93
CA ASP A 26 12.78 -8.88 -1.05
C ASP A 26 12.86 -9.71 0.26
N ARG A 27 12.62 -9.06 1.40
CA ARG A 27 12.61 -9.68 2.74
C ARG A 27 11.27 -10.32 3.09
N VAL A 28 10.21 -10.04 2.33
CA VAL A 28 8.86 -10.58 2.53
C VAL A 28 8.67 -11.81 1.63
N ARG A 29 7.71 -12.68 1.97
CA ARG A 29 7.30 -13.82 1.16
C ARG A 29 5.79 -13.75 0.94
N GLY A 30 5.34 -14.35 -0.16
CA GLY A 30 3.92 -14.52 -0.43
C GLY A 30 3.18 -13.30 -0.94
N TYR A 31 3.90 -12.46 -1.67
CA TYR A 31 3.33 -11.38 -2.46
C TYR A 31 3.65 -11.58 -3.94
N CYS A 32 2.84 -10.98 -4.80
CA CYS A 32 3.10 -10.82 -6.22
C CYS A 32 3.28 -9.33 -6.52
N VAL A 33 4.34 -8.97 -7.25
CA VAL A 33 4.56 -7.62 -7.79
C VAL A 33 4.29 -7.64 -9.28
N THR A 34 3.55 -6.66 -9.75
CA THR A 34 3.44 -6.32 -11.18
C THR A 34 3.87 -4.88 -11.37
N GLU A 35 4.82 -4.64 -12.26
CA GLU A 35 5.26 -3.31 -12.67
C GLU A 35 4.83 -3.04 -14.11
N GLU A 36 4.08 -1.96 -14.34
CA GLU A 36 3.67 -1.50 -15.67
C GLU A 36 3.95 0.01 -15.78
N GLY A 37 5.03 0.36 -16.47
CA GLY A 37 5.49 1.75 -16.57
C GLY A 37 5.82 2.33 -15.20
N ASP A 38 5.13 3.42 -14.83
CA ASP A 38 5.26 4.07 -13.52
C ASP A 38 4.28 3.50 -12.48
N SER A 39 3.48 2.48 -12.80
CA SER A 39 2.56 1.85 -11.85
C SER A 39 3.16 0.57 -11.28
N LEU A 40 3.09 0.42 -9.96
CA LEU A 40 3.48 -0.79 -9.24
C LEU A 40 2.28 -1.32 -8.44
N SER A 41 1.90 -2.56 -8.72
CA SER A 41 0.81 -3.25 -8.03
C SER A 41 1.36 -4.41 -7.21
N LEU A 42 1.05 -4.39 -5.91
CA LEU A 42 1.30 -5.46 -4.96
C LEU A 42 0.01 -6.24 -4.70
N ALA A 43 0.12 -7.55 -4.72
CA ALA A 43 -0.92 -8.45 -4.28
C ALA A 43 -0.39 -9.37 -3.19
N PHE A 44 -1.04 -9.39 -2.03
CA PHE A 44 -0.83 -10.43 -1.02
C PHE A 44 -1.95 -11.43 -1.18
N GLU A 45 -1.62 -12.59 -1.72
CA GLU A 45 -2.62 -13.62 -2.01
C GLU A 45 -2.60 -14.70 -0.91
N PRO A 46 -3.76 -15.07 -0.37
CA PRO A 46 -3.84 -15.90 0.83
C PRO A 46 -3.30 -17.32 0.67
N TRP A 47 -3.19 -17.82 -0.56
CA TRP A 47 -2.58 -19.12 -0.86
C TRP A 47 -1.06 -19.14 -0.69
N PHE A 48 -0.42 -17.99 -0.51
CA PHE A 48 1.02 -17.95 -0.20
C PHE A 48 1.34 -17.96 1.29
N VAL A 49 0.37 -17.69 2.16
CA VAL A 49 0.55 -17.79 3.60
C VAL A 49 0.29 -19.25 3.96
N GLU A 50 1.19 -19.91 4.71
CA GLU A 50 0.94 -21.22 5.32
C GLU A 50 -0.15 -21.10 6.41
N SER A 51 -1.34 -20.65 6.03
CA SER A 51 -2.49 -20.51 6.89
C SER A 51 -3.28 -21.81 6.86
N GLY A 52 -3.66 -22.32 8.04
CA GLY A 52 -4.50 -23.52 8.15
C GLY A 52 -5.91 -23.34 7.58
N SER A 53 -6.27 -22.12 7.17
CA SER A 53 -7.53 -21.78 6.50
C SER A 53 -7.28 -20.72 5.43
N PRO A 54 -7.09 -21.12 4.15
CA PRO A 54 -6.81 -20.19 3.05
C PRO A 54 -7.95 -19.20 2.75
N PHE A 55 -9.13 -19.38 3.35
CA PHE A 55 -10.29 -18.48 3.26
C PHE A 55 -10.39 -17.50 4.43
N ALA A 56 -9.45 -17.54 5.40
CA ALA A 56 -9.45 -16.64 6.55
C ALA A 56 -8.57 -15.40 6.34
N VAL A 57 -7.73 -15.41 5.30
CA VAL A 57 -6.80 -14.32 5.00
C VAL A 57 -7.33 -13.56 3.78
N PRO A 58 -7.60 -12.26 3.90
CA PRO A 58 -8.11 -11.48 2.79
C PRO A 58 -7.07 -11.33 1.67
N CYS A 59 -7.51 -11.42 0.41
CA CYS A 59 -6.69 -10.95 -0.70
C CYS A 59 -6.52 -9.42 -0.62
N MET A 60 -5.28 -8.94 -0.54
CA MET A 60 -4.98 -7.51 -0.48
C MET A 60 -4.32 -7.04 -1.77
N ARG A 61 -4.84 -5.98 -2.38
CA ARG A 61 -4.24 -5.29 -3.52
C ARG A 61 -3.83 -3.89 -3.12
N ILE A 62 -2.59 -3.53 -3.40
CA ILE A 62 -2.03 -2.22 -3.12
C ILE A 62 -1.40 -1.68 -4.40
N THR A 63 -1.81 -0.49 -4.84
CA THR A 63 -1.28 0.16 -6.04
C THR A 63 -0.53 1.42 -5.67
N PHE A 64 0.65 1.55 -6.26
CA PHE A 64 1.54 2.68 -6.09
C PHE A 64 1.85 3.31 -7.45
N ARG A 65 2.04 4.62 -7.46
CA ARG A 65 2.67 5.34 -8.57
C ARG A 65 4.11 5.67 -8.23
N ARG A 66 5.02 5.35 -9.12
CA ARG A 66 6.41 5.75 -9.05
C ARG A 66 6.57 7.16 -9.61
N GLU A 67 7.26 8.01 -8.85
CA GLU A 67 7.68 9.34 -9.26
C GLU A 67 9.19 9.48 -8.99
N GLY A 68 9.99 9.11 -9.99
CA GLY A 68 11.45 9.05 -9.86
C GLY A 68 11.89 8.05 -8.79
N GLU A 69 12.51 8.55 -7.72
CA GLU A 69 13.00 7.76 -6.59
C GLU A 69 11.95 7.56 -5.49
N ARG A 70 10.72 8.05 -5.71
CA ARG A 70 9.61 7.91 -4.78
C ARG A 70 8.56 6.97 -5.33
N ILE A 71 7.85 6.28 -4.45
CA ILE A 71 6.55 5.68 -4.75
C ILE A 71 5.49 6.38 -3.91
N ILE A 72 4.29 6.49 -4.46
CA ILE A 72 3.14 7.13 -3.83
C ILE A 72 2.02 6.12 -3.76
N LEU A 73 1.43 5.91 -2.59
CA LEU A 73 0.25 5.05 -2.46
C LEU A 73 -0.94 5.69 -3.18
N GLU A 74 -1.50 5.00 -4.16
CA GLU A 74 -2.70 5.45 -4.89
C GLU A 74 -3.95 4.70 -4.45
N ARG A 75 -3.83 3.41 -4.10
CA ARG A 75 -4.98 2.56 -3.77
C ARG A 75 -4.59 1.41 -2.85
N PHE A 76 -5.44 1.14 -1.85
CA PHE A 76 -5.37 -0.07 -1.04
C PHE A 76 -6.78 -0.68 -0.94
N VAL A 77 -6.92 -1.91 -1.43
CA VAL A 77 -8.19 -2.65 -1.47
C VAL A 77 -8.05 -4.03 -0.85
N ILE A 78 -9.11 -4.46 -0.17
CA ILE A 78 -9.34 -5.84 0.24
C ILE A 78 -10.34 -6.47 -0.76
N GLU A 79 -9.92 -7.54 -1.44
CA GLU A 79 -10.68 -8.24 -2.49
C GLU A 79 -11.25 -9.60 -2.01
N ASP A 80 -11.68 -9.68 -0.75
CA ASP A 80 -12.15 -10.94 -0.13
C ASP A 80 -13.67 -11.03 0.07
N ALA A 81 -14.40 -9.96 -0.27
CA ALA A 81 -15.87 -9.93 -0.25
C ALA A 81 -16.40 -9.80 -1.69
N ASP A 82 -17.66 -10.18 -1.93
CA ASP A 82 -18.35 -10.02 -3.21
C ASP A 82 -18.23 -8.59 -3.80
N GLU A 83 -17.96 -7.60 -2.95
CA GLU A 83 -17.58 -6.23 -3.35
C GLU A 83 -16.19 -5.84 -2.81
N PRO A 84 -15.27 -5.32 -3.66
CA PRO A 84 -13.98 -4.83 -3.22
C PRO A 84 -14.12 -3.68 -2.23
N ARG A 85 -13.47 -3.79 -1.07
CA ARG A 85 -13.48 -2.73 -0.07
C ARG A 85 -12.22 -1.87 -0.19
N MET A 86 -12.40 -0.61 -0.59
CA MET A 86 -11.34 0.40 -0.50
C MET A 86 -11.09 0.74 0.97
N LEU A 87 -9.84 0.63 1.40
CA LEU A 87 -9.42 1.03 2.73
C LEU A 87 -9.16 2.53 2.79
N ASP A 88 -9.34 3.08 3.98
CA ASP A 88 -8.98 4.46 4.29
C ASP A 88 -7.47 4.65 4.07
N LEU A 89 -7.12 5.60 3.20
CA LEU A 89 -5.74 5.85 2.82
C LEU A 89 -4.93 6.46 3.96
N ASP A 90 -5.54 7.18 4.90
CA ASP A 90 -4.84 7.69 6.09
C ASP A 90 -4.46 6.54 7.03
N ALA A 91 -5.33 5.54 7.21
CA ALA A 91 -4.95 4.33 7.95
C ALA A 91 -3.89 3.49 7.20
N ALA A 92 -3.94 3.51 5.86
CA ALA A 92 -2.94 2.88 5.01
C ALA A 92 -1.58 3.59 5.09
N HIS A 93 -1.56 4.91 5.30
CA HIS A 93 -0.35 5.70 5.54
C HIS A 93 0.38 5.18 6.77
N ASP A 94 -0.31 5.04 7.90
CA ASP A 94 0.30 4.58 9.15
C ASP A 94 0.82 3.14 9.02
N ALA A 95 0.10 2.28 8.30
CA ALA A 95 0.55 0.91 8.04
C ALA A 95 1.77 0.85 7.11
N LEU A 96 1.80 1.64 6.02
CA LEU A 96 2.94 1.70 5.11
C LEU A 96 4.16 2.30 5.80
N GLN A 97 3.97 3.37 6.56
CA GLN A 97 5.03 4.01 7.33
C GLN A 97 5.58 3.05 8.39
N ALA A 98 4.71 2.40 9.17
CA ALA A 98 5.13 1.39 10.15
C ALA A 98 5.87 0.22 9.50
N TRP A 99 5.45 -0.21 8.30
CA TRP A 99 6.15 -1.25 7.55
C TRP A 99 7.52 -0.77 7.05
N MET A 100 7.62 0.45 6.51
CA MET A 100 8.90 1.05 6.12
C MET A 100 9.87 1.29 7.28
N ASP A 101 9.32 1.60 8.45
CA ASP A 101 10.06 1.78 9.70
C ASP A 101 10.54 0.43 10.23
N CYS A 102 9.73 -0.63 10.11
CA CYS A 102 10.13 -2.01 10.43
C CYS A 102 11.24 -2.52 9.50
N MET A 103 11.24 -2.09 8.24
CA MET A 103 12.25 -2.46 7.24
C MET A 103 13.50 -1.56 7.28
N ALA A 104 13.58 -0.63 8.24
CA ALA A 104 14.66 0.34 8.39
C ALA A 104 16.00 -0.23 8.85
N ASP A 105 16.03 -1.48 9.33
CA ASP A 105 17.22 -2.17 9.84
C ASP A 105 18.21 -2.55 8.73
#